data_AF-A0AA51RVV3-F1
#
_entry.id   AF-A0AA51RVV3-F1
#
_cell.length_a   1.000
_cell.length_b   1.000
_cell.length_c   1.000
_cell.angle_alpha   90.00
_cell.angle_beta   90.00
_cell.angle_gamma   90.00
#
_symmetry.space_group_name_H-M   'P 1'
#
loop_
_entity.id
_entity.type
_entity.pdbx_description
1 polymer ?
#
loop_
_entity_poly.entity_id
_entity_poly.type
_entity_poly.pdbx_seq_one_letter_code
_entity_poly.pdbx_strand_id
1 'polypeptide(L)'
;MKLVFKSFTLMAFFLLSNHVLSESTEGKVSVLRATSDSTQHPVENRNVLLLKLDTPFHENCPWVMIKSNNDYFVSTILSAQSQNKTVKIWYDEVNKIAGVCEAYTVEMK
;
A
#
# COMPACT_ATOMS: atom_id res chain seq x y z
N MET A 1 23.84 34.05 -49.99
CA MET A 1 22.51 33.53 -49.60
C MET A 1 22.56 33.22 -48.11
N LYS A 2 21.90 34.03 -47.27
CA LYS A 2 21.99 33.97 -45.80
C LYS A 2 21.03 32.90 -45.27
N LEU A 3 21.55 31.86 -44.61
CA LEU A 3 20.74 30.87 -43.91
C LEU A 3 20.53 31.33 -42.46
N VAL A 4 19.29 31.71 -42.17
CA VAL A 4 18.80 32.13 -40.85
C VAL A 4 18.65 30.87 -39.98
N PHE A 5 19.52 30.70 -38.99
CA PHE A 5 19.35 29.69 -37.94
C PHE A 5 18.20 30.14 -37.04
N LYS A 6 17.05 29.46 -37.13
CA LYS A 6 15.92 29.64 -36.22
C LYS A 6 16.27 29.02 -34.86
N SER A 7 16.35 29.85 -33.83
CA SER A 7 16.43 29.43 -32.43
C SER A 7 15.18 28.63 -32.06
N PHE A 8 15.34 27.34 -31.81
CA PHE A 8 14.30 26.47 -31.30
C PHE A 8 14.36 26.51 -29.77
N THR A 9 13.60 27.40 -29.16
CA THR A 9 13.49 27.50 -27.70
C THR A 9 12.68 26.30 -27.21
N LEU A 10 13.39 25.24 -26.80
CA LEU A 10 12.81 24.05 -26.19
C LEU A 10 12.33 24.40 -24.78
N MET A 11 11.08 24.82 -24.67
CA MET A 11 10.42 25.06 -23.39
C MET A 11 10.10 23.69 -22.76
N ALA A 12 11.01 23.23 -21.90
CA ALA A 12 10.84 22.00 -21.14
C ALA A 12 9.66 22.15 -20.18
N PHE A 13 8.56 21.54 -20.56
CA PHE A 13 7.37 21.36 -19.74
C PHE A 13 7.70 20.41 -18.58
N PHE A 14 8.23 20.96 -17.48
CA PHE A 14 8.23 20.31 -16.17
C PHE A 14 6.80 20.34 -15.60
N LEU A 15 5.88 19.62 -16.24
CA LEU A 15 4.56 19.35 -15.66
C LEU A 15 4.68 18.12 -14.75
N LEU A 16 4.85 18.41 -13.46
CA LEU A 16 4.15 17.75 -12.36
C LEU A 16 4.07 16.22 -12.45
N SER A 17 5.15 15.56 -12.04
CA SER A 17 5.08 14.19 -11.57
C SER A 17 4.21 14.14 -10.31
N ASN A 18 2.89 13.99 -10.48
CA ASN A 18 2.02 13.47 -9.44
C ASN A 18 2.40 11.99 -9.23
N HIS A 19 3.52 11.75 -8.57
CA HIS A 19 3.79 10.43 -8.03
C HIS A 19 2.71 10.16 -7.00
N VAL A 20 1.86 9.17 -7.29
CA VAL A 20 0.97 8.55 -6.31
C VAL A 20 1.85 8.19 -5.11
N LEU A 21 1.71 8.92 -4.00
CA LEU A 21 2.53 8.76 -2.81
C LEU A 21 2.26 7.37 -2.24
N SER A 22 3.16 6.47 -2.60
CA SER A 22 3.17 5.08 -2.21
C SER A 22 3.91 5.04 -0.89
N GLU A 23 3.19 4.98 0.23
CA GLU A 23 3.81 4.95 1.54
C GLU A 23 4.17 3.52 1.92
N SER A 24 5.23 3.36 2.73
CA SER A 24 5.65 2.06 3.22
C SER A 24 5.97 2.11 4.69
N THR A 25 5.56 1.09 5.43
CA THR A 25 5.88 0.95 6.85
C THR A 25 6.52 -0.40 7.10
N GLU A 26 7.52 -0.42 7.98
CA GLU A 26 8.26 -1.60 8.37
C GLU A 26 8.06 -1.88 9.87
N GLY A 27 7.78 -3.15 10.20
CA GLY A 27 7.52 -3.57 11.58
C GLY A 27 7.13 -5.04 11.66
N LYS A 28 6.96 -5.55 12.87
CA LYS A 28 6.45 -6.90 13.10
C LYS A 28 4.93 -6.88 13.16
N VAL A 29 4.33 -7.97 12.71
CA VAL A 29 2.87 -8.11 12.74
C VAL A 29 2.40 -8.23 14.19
N SER A 30 1.70 -7.20 14.68
CA SER A 30 1.22 -7.13 16.07
C SER A 30 -0.21 -7.65 16.20
N VAL A 31 -1.06 -7.39 15.21
CA VAL A 31 -2.47 -7.81 15.19
C VAL A 31 -2.82 -8.29 13.78
N LEU A 32 -3.52 -9.42 13.70
CA LEU A 32 -4.14 -9.92 12.49
C LEU A 32 -5.61 -10.25 12.75
N ARG A 33 -6.47 -9.85 11.81
CA ARG A 33 -7.90 -10.17 11.81
C ARG A 33 -8.32 -10.57 10.41
N ALA A 34 -8.75 -11.81 10.26
CA ALA A 34 -9.45 -12.22 9.05
C ALA A 34 -10.91 -11.79 9.15
N THR A 35 -11.44 -11.21 8.09
CA THR A 35 -12.87 -11.00 7.95
C THR A 35 -13.47 -12.09 7.06
N SER A 36 -14.68 -12.50 7.38
CA SER A 36 -15.53 -13.31 6.52
C SER A 36 -16.70 -12.46 6.04
N ASP A 37 -17.27 -12.78 4.88
CA ASP A 37 -18.46 -12.10 4.37
C ASP A 37 -19.55 -11.98 5.44
N SER A 38 -19.69 -10.76 5.96
CA SER A 38 -20.62 -10.36 7.01
C SER A 38 -21.25 -9.05 6.56
N THR A 39 -22.58 -9.04 6.50
CA THR A 39 -23.38 -7.94 5.93
C THR A 39 -23.28 -6.62 6.70
N GLN A 40 -22.50 -6.56 7.80
CA GLN A 40 -22.52 -5.44 8.74
C GLN A 40 -21.36 -4.44 8.61
N HIS A 41 -20.28 -4.74 7.86
CA HIS A 41 -19.20 -3.77 7.63
C HIS A 41 -18.64 -3.75 6.19
N PRO A 42 -18.27 -2.55 5.64
CA PRO A 42 -17.82 -2.44 4.25
C PRO A 42 -16.52 -3.19 3.92
N VAL A 43 -15.70 -3.44 4.95
CA VAL A 43 -14.45 -4.21 4.88
C VAL A 43 -14.69 -5.70 5.17
N GLU A 44 -15.73 -6.04 5.92
CA GLU A 44 -16.06 -7.43 6.24
C GLU A 44 -16.67 -8.17 5.04
N ASN A 45 -17.40 -7.48 4.17
CA ASN A 45 -17.96 -8.02 2.91
C ASN A 45 -16.92 -8.27 1.79
N ARG A 46 -15.65 -8.47 2.13
CA ARG A 46 -14.57 -8.56 1.12
C ARG A 46 -13.59 -9.70 1.35
N ASN A 47 -13.82 -10.57 2.35
CA ASN A 47 -12.89 -11.63 2.75
C ASN A 47 -11.44 -11.11 2.76
N VAL A 48 -11.09 -10.24 3.71
CA VAL A 48 -9.76 -9.61 3.75
C VAL A 48 -9.02 -9.95 5.03
N LEU A 49 -7.70 -9.82 4.98
CA LEU A 49 -6.84 -9.87 6.15
C LEU A 49 -6.52 -8.43 6.56
N LEU A 50 -7.03 -8.00 7.71
CA LEU A 50 -6.69 -6.74 8.35
C LEU A 50 -5.51 -6.93 9.27
N LEU A 51 -4.56 -6.00 9.22
CA LEU A 51 -3.34 -6.10 10.00
C LEU A 51 -2.92 -4.76 10.61
N LYS A 52 -2.21 -4.88 11.73
CA LYS A 52 -1.39 -3.82 12.33
C LYS A 52 0.04 -4.32 12.52
N LEU A 53 0.98 -3.40 12.38
CA LEU A 53 2.35 -3.62 12.79
C LEU A 53 2.55 -3.08 14.22
N ASP A 54 3.68 -3.41 14.84
CA ASP A 54 4.15 -2.79 16.07
C ASP A 54 4.56 -1.32 15.85
N THR A 55 5.17 -1.04 14.69
CA THR A 55 5.33 0.31 14.16
C THR A 55 3.99 0.82 13.64
N PRO A 56 3.50 1.99 14.09
CA PRO A 56 2.26 2.53 13.55
C PRO A 56 2.45 2.87 12.07
N PHE A 57 1.45 2.51 11.26
CA PHE A 57 1.29 3.08 9.93
C PHE A 57 1.08 4.59 10.02
N HIS A 58 1.25 5.27 8.88
CA HIS A 58 0.98 6.70 8.79
C HIS A 58 -0.45 7.03 9.27
N GLU A 59 -0.66 8.25 9.82
CA GLU A 59 -1.90 8.63 10.53
C GLU A 59 -3.18 8.41 9.70
N ASN A 60 -3.03 8.52 8.38
CA ASN A 60 -4.10 8.33 7.40
C ASN A 60 -4.51 6.85 7.21
N CYS A 61 -3.73 5.89 7.69
CA CYS A 61 -3.90 4.47 7.44
C CYS A 61 -3.74 3.63 8.72
N PRO A 62 -4.62 3.79 9.75
CA PRO A 62 -4.46 3.09 11.04
C PRO A 62 -4.56 1.56 10.93
N TRP A 63 -5.08 1.08 9.81
CA TRP A 63 -5.15 -0.33 9.43
C TRP A 63 -4.79 -0.48 7.96
N VAL A 64 -4.17 -1.60 7.65
CA VAL A 64 -3.93 -2.04 6.29
C VAL A 64 -4.69 -3.35 6.05
N MET A 65 -5.29 -3.47 4.88
CA MET A 65 -5.94 -4.70 4.43
C MET A 65 -5.15 -5.35 3.29
N ILE A 66 -5.14 -6.68 3.30
CA ILE A 66 -4.69 -7.54 2.20
C ILE A 66 -5.92 -8.30 1.71
N LYS A 67 -6.20 -8.24 0.41
CA LYS A 67 -7.27 -9.05 -0.19
C LYS A 67 -6.91 -10.53 -0.07
N SER A 68 -7.86 -11.38 0.34
CA SER A 68 -7.60 -12.82 0.52
C SER A 68 -7.18 -13.53 -0.76
N ASN A 69 -7.57 -13.00 -1.93
CA ASN A 69 -7.16 -13.54 -3.23
C ASN A 69 -5.69 -13.27 -3.58
N ASN A 70 -4.93 -12.61 -2.71
CA ASN A 70 -3.49 -12.47 -2.82
C ASN A 70 -2.78 -13.44 -1.86
N ASP A 71 -2.80 -14.73 -2.23
CA ASP A 71 -2.24 -15.83 -1.44
C ASP A 71 -0.77 -15.60 -1.06
N TYR A 72 0.00 -14.95 -1.94
CA TYR A 72 1.39 -14.61 -1.69
C TYR A 72 1.53 -13.62 -0.52
N PHE A 73 0.73 -12.55 -0.47
CA PHE A 73 0.80 -11.60 0.64
C PHE A 73 0.28 -12.22 1.94
N VAL A 74 -0.82 -12.96 1.89
CA VAL A 74 -1.38 -13.65 3.06
C VAL A 74 -0.35 -14.62 3.65
N SER A 75 0.23 -15.50 2.83
CA SER A 75 1.25 -16.46 3.28
C SER A 75 2.51 -15.77 3.80
N THR A 76 2.97 -14.67 3.16
CA THR A 76 4.12 -13.90 3.62
C THR A 76 3.88 -13.30 5.00
N ILE A 77 2.71 -12.70 5.24
CA ILE A 77 2.34 -12.12 6.54
C ILE A 77 2.21 -13.19 7.63
N LEU A 78 1.52 -14.30 7.35
CA LEU A 78 1.36 -15.40 8.30
C LEU A 78 2.70 -16.05 8.63
N SER A 79 3.55 -16.26 7.61
CA SER A 79 4.91 -16.76 7.79
C SER A 79 5.74 -15.81 8.65
N ALA A 80 5.73 -14.51 8.35
CA ALA A 80 6.47 -13.52 9.12
C ALA A 80 6.02 -13.45 10.57
N GLN A 81 4.70 -13.50 10.84
CA GLN A 81 4.16 -13.55 12.19
C GLN A 81 4.65 -14.80 12.94
N SER A 82 4.55 -15.98 12.31
CA SER A 82 4.95 -17.26 12.93
C SER A 82 6.46 -17.31 13.25
N GLN A 83 7.28 -16.66 12.42
CA GLN A 83 8.73 -16.60 12.57
C GLN A 83 9.20 -15.37 13.37
N ASN A 84 8.28 -14.53 13.85
CA ASN A 84 8.57 -13.27 14.53
C ASN A 84 9.52 -12.35 13.71
N LYS A 85 9.32 -12.33 12.39
CA LYS A 85 10.09 -11.55 11.41
C LYS A 85 9.43 -10.22 11.13
N THR A 86 10.26 -9.27 10.71
CA THR A 86 9.81 -7.96 10.27
C THR A 86 9.23 -8.06 8.86
N VAL A 87 8.18 -7.29 8.60
CA VAL A 87 7.61 -7.11 7.27
C VAL A 87 7.67 -5.65 6.87
N LYS A 88 7.88 -5.40 5.59
CA LYS A 88 7.71 -4.10 4.97
C LYS A 88 6.47 -4.15 4.09
N ILE A 89 5.54 -3.25 4.34
CA ILE A 89 4.24 -3.21 3.66
C ILE A 89 4.11 -1.87 2.99
N TRP A 90 3.81 -1.90 1.69
CA TRP A 90 3.45 -0.72 0.93
C TRP A 90 1.96 -0.68 0.67
N TYR A 91 1.36 0.49 0.84
CA TYR A 91 -0.10 0.66 0.83
C TYR A 91 -0.54 1.98 0.21
N ASP A 92 -1.78 1.99 -0.29
CA ASP A 92 -2.40 3.16 -0.94
C ASP A 92 -3.16 4.02 0.09
N GLU A 93 -2.68 5.25 0.32
CA GLU A 93 -3.34 6.21 1.21
C GLU A 93 -4.47 7.01 0.55
N VAL A 94 -4.55 7.01 -0.78
CA VAL A 94 -5.51 7.80 -1.55
C VAL A 94 -6.80 7.03 -1.72
N ASN A 95 -6.72 5.76 -2.13
CA ASN A 95 -7.88 4.93 -2.43
C ASN A 95 -8.27 4.03 -1.25
N LYS A 96 -8.70 4.66 -0.15
CA LYS A 96 -9.12 3.93 1.06
C LYS A 96 -10.49 3.29 0.89
N ILE A 97 -10.67 2.13 1.49
CA ILE A 97 -11.97 1.45 1.57
C ILE A 97 -12.42 1.47 3.03
N ALA A 98 -13.45 2.27 3.31
CA ALA A 98 -13.98 2.48 4.65
C ALA A 98 -12.90 2.82 5.70
N GLY A 99 -11.96 3.70 5.33
CA GLY A 99 -10.90 4.18 6.22
C GLY A 99 -9.72 3.21 6.39
N VAL A 100 -9.71 2.08 5.66
CA VAL A 100 -8.60 1.11 5.65
C VAL A 100 -7.84 1.23 4.33
N CYS A 101 -6.51 1.18 4.41
CA CYS A 101 -5.63 1.29 3.24
C CYS A 101 -5.34 -0.09 2.67
N GLU A 102 -5.25 -0.19 1.35
CA GLU A 102 -4.99 -1.47 0.67
C GLU A 102 -3.50 -1.66 0.48
N ALA A 103 -2.97 -2.81 0.93
CA ALA A 103 -1.60 -3.20 0.62
C ALA A 103 -1.51 -3.65 -0.83
N TYR A 104 -0.49 -3.15 -1.53
CA TYR A 104 -0.18 -3.59 -2.90
C TYR A 104 1.19 -4.25 -3.02
N THR A 105 2.06 -4.17 -2.00
CA THR A 105 3.31 -4.92 -1.91
C THR A 105 3.58 -5.33 -0.46
N VAL A 106 4.05 -6.56 -0.25
CA VAL A 106 4.52 -7.06 1.05
C VAL A 106 5.85 -7.76 0.86
N GLU A 107 6.80 -7.48 1.75
CA GLU A 107 8.10 -8.13 1.80
C GLU A 107 8.41 -8.58 3.23
N MET A 108 8.91 -9.80 3.42
CA MET A 108 9.43 -10.30 4.69
C MET A 108 10.95 -10.12 4.73
N LYS A 109 11.48 -9.61 5.85
CA LYS A 109 12.91 -9.35 6.08
C LYS A 109 13.57 -10.44 6.93
#